data_AF-A0A1I9XVU6-F1
#
_entry.id   AF-A0A1I9XVU6-F1
#
_cell.length_a   1.000
_cell.length_b   1.000
_cell.length_c   1.000
_cell.angle_alpha   90.00
_cell.angle_beta   90.00
_cell.angle_gamma   90.00
#
_symmetry.space_group_name_H-M   'P 1'
#
loop_
_entity.id
_entity.type
_entity.pdbx_description
1 polymer ?
#
loop_
_entity_poly.entity_id
_entity_poly.type
_entity_poly.pdbx_seq_one_letter_code
_entity_poly.pdbx_strand_id
1 'polypeptide(L)'
;MRLTLSTFAFAAITLTPALHAQTMMSISALQGDAAPPPVVFISDPGREGLFYLSGTGSAADADGATAILSGNKLYRRSYSGALHAKWFGLSEASNNNTPAVTAAIGRLKAGQELVIDTGQYRFQGALHLPANKRIRLTALGTLFFGPGDGIIIENTHDVYLEKVVGLSWTSATPDYSSYSGSGVTLLNASNTNLNARWVEGFRNGIKVTGDGTAKGSQYNKVQFNFLYQNAVGIYLTTESTGSLNWVNENTFTGGRIAGETGLRAEKGPNQTDYFNGNKFYNIGFESLVNGIDVDHFSHNTIIAPRFEQVQHGINMKSNTYSNTFISSSIYEGSFVGGGVAGNAGKYTTVLGTLLTAGGMMSGALSISNQEGKFLSVNRDPSHSANGETLGKILSLSNLVNVVP
;
A
#
# COMPACT_ATOMS: atom_id res chain seq x y z
N MET A 1 -26.60 -25.20 83.84
CA MET A 1 -26.35 -24.52 82.56
C MET A 1 -26.69 -25.49 81.44
N ARG A 2 -27.92 -25.44 80.90
CA ARG A 2 -28.39 -26.33 79.81
C ARG A 2 -28.24 -25.57 78.50
N LEU A 3 -27.38 -26.06 77.61
CA LEU A 3 -27.25 -25.58 76.23
C LEU A 3 -28.17 -26.43 75.33
N THR A 4 -29.21 -25.80 74.80
CA THR A 4 -30.05 -26.34 73.71
C THR A 4 -29.34 -26.18 72.38
N LEU A 5 -29.07 -27.30 71.69
CA LEU A 5 -28.62 -27.31 70.30
C LEU A 5 -29.81 -27.03 69.38
N SER A 6 -29.72 -25.94 68.62
CA SER A 6 -30.64 -25.59 67.55
C SER A 6 -30.19 -26.25 66.25
N THR A 7 -30.98 -27.19 65.73
CA THR A 7 -30.74 -27.85 64.45
C THR A 7 -31.14 -26.91 63.31
N PHE A 8 -30.16 -26.35 62.58
CA PHE A 8 -30.41 -25.64 61.32
C PHE A 8 -30.60 -26.66 60.19
N ALA A 9 -31.81 -26.74 59.64
CA ALA A 9 -32.09 -27.48 58.42
C ALA A 9 -31.54 -26.69 57.21
N PHE A 10 -30.46 -27.17 56.61
CA PHE A 10 -30.02 -26.72 55.29
C PHE A 10 -30.97 -27.30 54.24
N ALA A 11 -31.81 -26.46 53.66
CA ALA A 11 -32.52 -26.81 52.43
C ALA A 11 -31.51 -26.87 51.28
N ALA A 12 -31.30 -28.07 50.73
CA ALA A 12 -30.50 -28.25 49.53
C ALA A 12 -31.25 -27.64 48.34
N ILE A 13 -30.78 -26.46 47.88
CA ILE A 13 -31.21 -25.88 46.61
C ILE A 13 -30.53 -26.68 45.50
N THR A 14 -31.27 -27.59 44.89
CA THR A 14 -30.84 -28.25 43.65
C THR A 14 -30.92 -27.23 42.50
N LEU A 15 -29.81 -26.54 42.23
CA LEU A 15 -29.61 -25.81 40.98
C LEU A 15 -29.42 -26.85 39.87
N THR A 16 -30.50 -27.18 39.16
CA THR A 16 -30.38 -27.83 37.85
C THR A 16 -29.77 -26.82 36.90
N PRO A 17 -28.59 -27.08 36.29
CA PRO A 17 -28.12 -26.26 35.19
C PRO A 17 -29.13 -26.48 34.06
N ALA A 18 -29.99 -25.50 33.81
CA ALA A 18 -30.76 -25.47 32.58
C ALA A 18 -29.74 -25.48 31.44
N LEU A 19 -29.67 -26.58 30.69
CA LEU A 19 -29.05 -26.59 29.38
C LEU A 19 -29.88 -25.62 28.53
N HIS A 20 -29.46 -24.36 28.47
CA HIS A 20 -29.97 -23.42 27.49
C HIS A 20 -29.46 -23.91 26.13
N ALA A 21 -30.24 -24.78 25.49
CA ALA A 21 -30.04 -25.10 24.09
C ALA A 21 -30.03 -23.78 23.32
N GLN A 22 -28.92 -23.46 22.65
CA GLN A 22 -28.86 -22.28 21.81
C GLN A 22 -29.84 -22.48 20.65
N THR A 23 -30.88 -21.65 20.59
CA THR A 23 -31.81 -21.69 19.48
C THR A 23 -31.09 -21.24 18.21
N MET A 24 -30.93 -22.16 17.28
CA MET A 24 -30.40 -21.89 15.95
C MET A 24 -31.55 -21.55 15.01
N MET A 25 -31.45 -20.45 14.27
CA MET A 25 -32.45 -20.06 13.26
C MET A 25 -31.82 -19.22 12.16
N SER A 26 -32.53 -19.05 11.05
CA SER A 26 -32.15 -18.07 10.03
C SER A 26 -32.62 -16.67 10.41
N ILE A 27 -32.10 -15.63 9.75
CA ILE A 27 -32.56 -14.25 9.89
C ILE A 27 -34.04 -14.17 9.55
N SER A 28 -34.47 -14.82 8.47
CA SER A 28 -35.88 -14.84 8.06
C SER A 28 -36.76 -15.51 9.12
N ALA A 29 -36.31 -16.61 9.73
CA ALA A 29 -37.05 -17.25 10.82
C ALA A 29 -37.11 -16.38 12.08
N LEU A 30 -36.02 -15.70 12.44
CA LEU A 30 -35.99 -14.73 13.54
C LEU A 30 -36.98 -13.58 13.33
N GLN A 31 -37.11 -13.10 12.09
CA GLN A 31 -38.01 -12.02 11.71
C GLN A 31 -39.49 -12.44 11.64
N GLY A 32 -39.76 -13.71 11.37
CA GLY A 32 -41.11 -14.28 11.33
C GLY A 32 -41.63 -14.78 12.68
N ASP A 33 -40.76 -14.93 13.68
CA ASP A 33 -41.15 -15.40 15.01
C ASP A 33 -41.87 -14.28 15.79
N ALA A 34 -43.05 -14.58 16.35
CA ALA A 34 -43.81 -13.66 17.17
C ALA A 34 -43.22 -13.48 18.58
N ALA A 35 -42.46 -14.46 19.06
CA ALA A 35 -41.85 -14.48 20.38
C ALA A 35 -40.37 -14.93 20.31
N PRO A 36 -39.52 -14.21 19.55
CA PRO A 36 -38.15 -14.65 19.32
C PRO A 36 -37.36 -14.71 20.63
N PRO A 37 -36.47 -15.71 20.79
CA PRO A 37 -35.69 -15.89 22.00
C PRO A 37 -34.75 -14.69 22.23
N PRO A 38 -34.36 -14.41 23.49
CA PRO A 38 -33.47 -13.28 23.80
C PRO A 38 -32.03 -13.47 23.29
N VAL A 39 -31.63 -14.72 23.03
CA VAL A 39 -30.32 -15.07 22.47
C VAL A 39 -30.55 -16.11 21.37
N VAL A 40 -29.88 -15.93 20.24
CA VAL A 40 -30.10 -16.71 19.03
C VAL A 40 -28.78 -16.94 18.30
N PHE A 41 -28.56 -18.15 17.79
CA PHE A 41 -27.47 -18.41 16.84
C PHE A 41 -28.02 -18.30 15.42
N ILE A 42 -27.56 -17.30 14.68
CA ILE A 42 -27.91 -17.12 13.27
C ILE A 42 -27.13 -18.13 12.43
N SER A 43 -27.81 -18.75 11.48
CA SER A 43 -27.28 -19.85 10.65
C SER A 43 -27.13 -19.50 9.17
N ASP A 44 -27.55 -18.30 8.76
CA ASP A 44 -27.44 -17.85 7.37
C ASP A 44 -25.98 -17.85 6.92
N PRO A 45 -25.66 -18.46 5.77
CA PRO A 45 -24.31 -18.51 5.24
C PRO A 45 -23.65 -17.13 5.17
N GLY A 46 -22.45 -17.03 5.75
CA GLY A 46 -21.68 -15.78 5.83
C GLY A 46 -22.17 -14.80 6.90
N ARG A 47 -23.28 -15.07 7.58
CA ARG A 47 -23.80 -14.25 8.71
C ARG A 47 -23.91 -15.05 10.00
N GLU A 48 -23.29 -16.21 10.07
CA GLU A 48 -23.35 -17.09 11.21
C GLU A 48 -22.80 -16.41 12.46
N GLY A 49 -23.42 -16.67 13.62
CA GLY A 49 -22.93 -16.17 14.89
C GLY A 49 -24.02 -15.97 15.92
N LEU A 50 -23.59 -15.71 17.15
CA LEU A 50 -24.48 -15.45 18.26
C LEU A 50 -24.99 -14.01 18.21
N PHE A 51 -26.29 -13.83 18.37
CA PHE A 51 -26.95 -12.54 18.52
C PHE A 51 -27.75 -12.51 19.81
N TYR A 52 -27.84 -11.33 20.43
CA TYR A 52 -28.60 -11.12 21.65
C TYR A 52 -29.51 -9.90 21.50
N LEU A 53 -30.68 -9.98 22.15
CA LEU A 53 -31.62 -8.89 22.21
C LEU A 53 -30.98 -7.71 22.97
N SER A 54 -30.78 -6.60 22.27
CA SER A 54 -30.14 -5.39 22.82
C SER A 54 -31.14 -4.32 23.25
N GLY A 55 -32.42 -4.49 22.92
CA GLY A 55 -33.49 -3.54 23.21
C GLY A 55 -34.46 -3.40 22.03
N THR A 56 -35.12 -2.24 21.95
CA THR A 56 -35.92 -1.86 20.80
C THR A 56 -35.12 -1.03 19.81
N GLY A 57 -35.47 -1.08 18.53
CA GLY A 57 -34.80 -0.29 17.49
C GLY A 57 -35.67 -0.04 16.27
N SER A 58 -35.05 0.53 15.23
CA SER A 58 -35.67 0.87 13.96
C SER A 58 -34.94 0.22 12.79
N ALA A 59 -35.51 0.35 11.59
CA ALA A 59 -34.86 -0.12 10.36
C ALA A 59 -33.50 0.55 10.11
N ALA A 60 -33.28 1.78 10.61
CA ALA A 60 -32.00 2.49 10.47
C ALA A 60 -30.89 1.87 11.33
N ASP A 61 -31.26 1.21 12.44
CA ASP A 61 -30.31 0.58 13.35
C ASP A 61 -29.84 -0.79 12.86
N ALA A 62 -30.62 -1.44 11.98
CA ALA A 62 -30.31 -2.76 11.44
C ALA A 62 -29.50 -2.68 10.15
N ASP A 63 -28.44 -3.47 10.07
CA ASP A 63 -27.62 -3.65 8.87
C ASP A 63 -27.67 -5.08 8.33
N GLY A 64 -28.40 -5.97 9.02
CA GLY A 64 -28.52 -7.39 8.70
C GLY A 64 -27.25 -8.21 8.99
N ALA A 65 -26.17 -7.59 9.47
CA ALA A 65 -24.85 -8.19 9.63
C ALA A 65 -24.40 -8.19 11.09
N THR A 66 -24.38 -7.02 11.72
CA THR A 66 -24.06 -6.79 13.14
C THR A 66 -25.30 -6.42 13.96
N ALA A 67 -26.37 -5.99 13.31
CA ALA A 67 -27.65 -5.69 13.92
C ALA A 67 -28.82 -6.18 13.04
N ILE A 68 -29.74 -6.94 13.62
CA ILE A 68 -30.93 -7.48 12.96
C ILE A 68 -32.16 -6.97 13.70
N LEU A 69 -33.14 -6.48 12.95
CA LEU A 69 -34.44 -6.09 13.49
C LEU A 69 -35.45 -7.23 13.28
N SER A 70 -36.16 -7.62 14.33
CA SER A 70 -37.33 -8.51 14.31
C SER A 70 -38.51 -7.79 14.99
N GLY A 71 -39.51 -7.38 14.21
CA GLY A 71 -40.52 -6.43 14.67
C GLY A 71 -39.89 -5.10 15.12
N ASN A 72 -40.02 -4.74 16.39
CA ASN A 72 -39.33 -3.60 17.00
C ASN A 72 -38.11 -4.02 17.86
N LYS A 73 -37.79 -5.31 17.93
CA LYS A 73 -36.70 -5.86 18.75
C LYS A 73 -35.39 -5.82 17.95
N LEU A 74 -34.37 -5.20 18.52
CA LEU A 74 -33.05 -5.07 17.92
C LEU A 74 -32.09 -6.11 18.50
N TYR A 75 -31.67 -7.04 17.67
CA TYR A 75 -30.67 -8.05 17.98
C TYR A 75 -29.29 -7.56 17.54
N ARG A 76 -28.28 -7.67 18.40
CA ARG A 76 -26.89 -7.34 18.08
C ARG A 76 -26.02 -8.59 18.08
N ARG A 77 -25.11 -8.67 17.11
CA ARG A 77 -24.10 -9.71 17.03
C ARG A 77 -23.21 -9.61 18.25
N SER A 78 -22.97 -10.73 18.92
CA SER A 78 -21.91 -10.87 19.90
C SER A 78 -20.59 -11.06 19.16
N TYR A 79 -19.73 -10.05 19.19
CA TYR A 79 -18.37 -10.12 18.67
C TYR A 79 -17.48 -9.15 19.44
N SER A 80 -16.21 -9.51 19.57
CA SER A 80 -15.15 -8.64 20.09
C SER A 80 -14.06 -8.54 19.03
N GLY A 81 -13.64 -7.31 18.69
CA GLY A 81 -12.54 -7.08 17.76
C GLY A 81 -12.99 -6.80 16.33
N ALA A 82 -12.49 -7.59 15.38
CA ALA A 82 -12.62 -7.32 13.95
C ALA A 82 -14.05 -7.53 13.43
N LEU A 83 -14.43 -6.72 12.43
CA LEU A 83 -15.56 -7.01 11.57
C LEU A 83 -15.08 -7.88 10.40
N HIS A 84 -15.87 -8.87 10.02
CA HIS A 84 -15.60 -9.65 8.80
C HIS A 84 -16.52 -9.17 7.68
N ALA A 85 -15.94 -8.94 6.49
CA ALA A 85 -16.69 -8.49 5.32
C ALA A 85 -17.77 -9.50 4.86
N LYS A 86 -17.59 -10.80 5.12
CA LYS A 86 -18.60 -11.85 4.82
C LYS A 86 -19.93 -11.60 5.53
N TRP A 87 -19.92 -11.00 6.72
CA TRP A 87 -21.14 -10.66 7.46
C TRP A 87 -22.01 -9.67 6.68
N PHE A 88 -21.40 -8.87 5.80
CA PHE A 88 -22.04 -7.88 4.96
C PHE A 88 -22.35 -8.38 3.54
N GLY A 89 -22.20 -9.68 3.29
CA GLY A 89 -22.54 -10.32 2.01
C GLY A 89 -21.38 -10.47 1.02
N LEU A 90 -20.12 -10.31 1.46
CA LEU A 90 -18.95 -10.68 0.65
C LEU A 90 -19.03 -12.17 0.29
N SER A 91 -18.90 -12.51 -1.00
CA SER A 91 -19.01 -13.87 -1.51
C SER A 91 -18.18 -14.07 -2.78
N GLU A 92 -17.56 -15.24 -2.91
CA GLU A 92 -16.81 -15.64 -4.12
C GLU A 92 -17.74 -15.88 -5.32
N ALA A 93 -19.01 -16.20 -5.07
CA ALA A 93 -20.03 -16.34 -6.10
C ALA A 93 -20.51 -15.00 -6.66
N SER A 94 -20.23 -13.88 -5.96
CA SER A 94 -20.63 -12.55 -6.42
C SER A 94 -19.69 -12.04 -7.51
N ASN A 95 -20.26 -11.48 -8.58
CA ASN A 95 -19.51 -10.75 -9.59
C ASN A 95 -19.13 -9.32 -9.17
N ASN A 96 -19.68 -8.83 -8.04
CA ASN A 96 -19.37 -7.52 -7.50
C ASN A 96 -19.53 -7.49 -5.96
N ASN A 97 -18.41 -7.43 -5.26
CA ASN A 97 -18.35 -7.35 -3.81
C ASN A 97 -18.12 -5.94 -3.28
N THR A 98 -18.03 -4.92 -4.15
CA THR A 98 -17.83 -3.52 -3.75
C THR A 98 -18.90 -3.05 -2.75
N PRO A 99 -20.22 -3.32 -2.93
CA PRO A 99 -21.23 -2.90 -1.96
C PRO A 99 -21.07 -3.52 -0.58
N ALA A 100 -20.73 -4.82 -0.51
CA ALA A 100 -20.57 -5.55 0.75
C ALA A 100 -19.42 -4.99 1.58
N VAL A 101 -18.25 -4.76 0.95
CA VAL A 101 -17.08 -4.22 1.64
C VAL A 101 -17.29 -2.76 2.03
N THR A 102 -17.90 -1.94 1.16
CA THR A 102 -18.26 -0.55 1.50
C THR A 102 -19.21 -0.47 2.69
N ALA A 103 -20.21 -1.36 2.75
CA ALA A 103 -21.11 -1.45 3.90
C ALA A 103 -20.35 -1.80 5.18
N ALA A 104 -19.41 -2.75 5.12
CA ALA A 104 -18.57 -3.12 6.26
C ALA A 104 -17.70 -1.93 6.74
N ILE A 105 -17.05 -1.22 5.81
CA ILE A 105 -16.25 -0.01 6.11
C ILE A 105 -17.09 1.07 6.79
N GLY A 106 -18.32 1.28 6.31
CA GLY A 106 -19.28 2.23 6.89
C GLY A 106 -19.56 1.96 8.37
N ARG A 107 -19.56 0.69 8.78
CA ARG A 107 -19.88 0.27 10.16
C ARG A 107 -18.69 0.25 11.12
N LEU A 108 -17.45 0.32 10.62
CA LEU A 108 -16.27 0.34 11.47
C LEU A 108 -16.23 1.58 12.37
N LYS A 109 -15.80 1.39 13.61
CA LYS A 109 -15.38 2.48 14.50
C LYS A 109 -13.91 2.84 14.26
N ALA A 110 -13.49 4.02 14.70
CA ALA A 110 -12.08 4.39 14.67
C ALA A 110 -11.22 3.36 15.44
N GLY A 111 -10.10 2.95 14.86
CA GLY A 111 -9.18 1.93 15.39
C GLY A 111 -9.63 0.48 15.19
N GLN A 112 -10.85 0.25 14.70
CA GLN A 112 -11.36 -1.10 14.46
C GLN A 112 -10.76 -1.72 13.20
N GLU A 113 -10.71 -3.05 13.19
CA GLU A 113 -10.20 -3.85 12.08
C GLU A 113 -11.35 -4.40 11.23
N LEU A 114 -11.16 -4.35 9.91
CA LEU A 114 -11.95 -5.08 8.92
C LEU A 114 -11.11 -6.20 8.33
N VAL A 115 -11.66 -7.41 8.36
CA VAL A 115 -11.06 -8.60 7.75
C VAL A 115 -11.84 -8.97 6.49
N ILE A 116 -11.12 -9.06 5.37
CA ILE A 116 -11.55 -9.79 4.18
C ILE A 116 -10.87 -11.14 4.27
N ASP A 117 -11.66 -12.19 4.51
CA ASP A 117 -11.18 -13.55 4.70
C ASP A 117 -10.47 -14.09 3.44
N THR A 118 -9.88 -15.28 3.52
CA THR A 118 -9.30 -15.95 2.35
C THR A 118 -10.38 -16.32 1.34
N GLY A 119 -10.10 -16.16 0.05
CA GLY A 119 -11.02 -16.47 -1.04
C GLY A 119 -10.67 -15.67 -2.30
N GLN A 120 -11.48 -15.80 -3.34
CA GLN A 120 -11.37 -15.03 -4.58
C GLN A 120 -12.58 -14.11 -4.74
N TYR A 121 -12.37 -12.79 -4.61
CA TYR A 121 -13.47 -11.82 -4.60
C TYR A 121 -13.35 -10.85 -5.76
N ARG A 122 -14.45 -10.67 -6.49
CA ARG A 122 -14.54 -9.76 -7.64
C ARG A 122 -15.15 -8.42 -7.23
N PHE A 123 -14.62 -7.33 -7.74
CA PHE A 123 -15.01 -5.96 -7.48
C PHE A 123 -15.19 -5.21 -8.79
N GLN A 124 -16.30 -4.49 -8.94
CA GLN A 124 -16.54 -3.64 -10.13
C GLN A 124 -16.19 -2.17 -9.88
N GLY A 125 -15.92 -1.79 -8.64
CA GLY A 125 -15.48 -0.44 -8.27
C GLY A 125 -14.45 -0.46 -7.16
N ALA A 126 -13.76 0.67 -7.01
CA ALA A 126 -12.71 0.85 -6.03
C ALA A 126 -13.24 0.72 -4.59
N LEU A 127 -12.37 0.25 -3.70
CA LEU A 127 -12.61 0.26 -2.26
C LEU A 127 -12.00 1.51 -1.65
N HIS A 128 -12.85 2.40 -1.13
CA HIS A 128 -12.42 3.63 -0.49
C HIS A 128 -12.32 3.44 1.02
N LEU A 129 -11.11 3.63 1.56
CA LEU A 129 -10.94 3.75 3.01
C LEU A 129 -11.38 5.14 3.48
N PRO A 130 -11.92 5.24 4.70
CA PRO A 130 -12.59 6.45 5.15
C PRO A 130 -11.61 7.55 5.57
N ALA A 131 -11.69 8.72 4.94
CA ALA A 131 -10.84 9.87 5.25
C ALA A 131 -10.99 10.42 6.68
N ASN A 132 -12.12 10.17 7.34
CA ASN A 132 -12.48 10.76 8.64
C ASN A 132 -12.16 9.88 9.86
N LYS A 133 -11.66 8.66 9.67
CA LYS A 133 -11.34 7.74 10.78
C LYS A 133 -10.23 6.78 10.39
N ARG A 134 -9.25 6.58 11.28
CA ARG A 134 -8.26 5.51 11.12
C ARG A 134 -8.93 4.16 11.33
N ILE A 135 -8.65 3.21 10.45
CA ILE A 135 -9.05 1.80 10.56
C ILE A 135 -7.88 0.89 10.21
N ARG A 136 -8.01 -0.39 10.56
CA ARG A 136 -7.12 -1.45 10.07
C ARG A 136 -7.85 -2.28 9.02
N LEU A 137 -7.25 -2.47 7.85
CA LEU A 137 -7.75 -3.39 6.82
C LEU A 137 -6.80 -4.57 6.69
N THR A 138 -7.32 -5.78 6.86
CA THR A 138 -6.59 -7.04 6.66
C THR A 138 -7.30 -7.84 5.58
N ALA A 139 -6.74 -7.86 4.37
CA ALA A 139 -7.29 -8.61 3.25
C ALA A 139 -6.42 -9.85 2.95
N LEU A 140 -6.93 -11.02 3.34
CA LEU A 140 -6.25 -12.32 3.19
C LEU A 140 -6.58 -13.01 1.86
N GLY A 141 -7.63 -12.57 1.18
CA GLY A 141 -8.06 -13.09 -0.12
C GLY A 141 -7.34 -12.46 -1.32
N THR A 142 -7.61 -13.01 -2.50
CA THR A 142 -7.28 -12.39 -3.79
C THR A 142 -8.42 -11.48 -4.23
N LEU A 143 -8.11 -10.21 -4.43
CA LEU A 143 -9.08 -9.19 -4.80
C LEU A 143 -8.92 -8.87 -6.30
N PHE A 144 -9.93 -9.22 -7.10
CA PHE A 144 -9.98 -8.97 -8.54
C PHE A 144 -10.78 -7.71 -8.82
N PHE A 145 -10.17 -6.71 -9.44
CA PHE A 145 -10.81 -5.46 -9.81
C PHE A 145 -11.04 -5.39 -11.32
N GLY A 146 -12.16 -4.77 -11.71
CA GLY A 146 -12.40 -4.36 -13.10
C GLY A 146 -11.46 -3.22 -13.55
N PRO A 147 -11.74 -2.63 -14.71
CA PRO A 147 -11.00 -1.47 -15.21
C PRO A 147 -11.29 -0.23 -14.35
N GLY A 148 -10.50 -0.05 -13.29
CA GLY A 148 -10.50 1.13 -12.44
C GLY A 148 -9.39 1.04 -11.39
N ASP A 149 -9.42 1.96 -10.42
CA ASP A 149 -8.61 1.83 -9.22
C ASP A 149 -9.08 0.63 -8.37
N GLY A 150 -8.13 -0.02 -7.70
CA GLY A 150 -8.39 -1.10 -6.75
C GLY A 150 -8.78 -0.56 -5.38
N ILE A 151 -7.79 -0.17 -4.59
CA ILE A 151 -7.99 0.32 -3.23
C ILE A 151 -7.47 1.76 -3.13
N ILE A 152 -8.32 2.67 -2.65
CA ILE A 152 -7.98 4.07 -2.41
C ILE A 152 -7.90 4.29 -0.89
N ILE A 153 -6.72 4.65 -0.43
CA ILE A 153 -6.42 4.92 0.97
C ILE A 153 -6.23 6.43 1.12
N GLU A 154 -7.18 7.06 1.81
CA GLU A 154 -7.12 8.48 2.13
C GLU A 154 -6.84 8.67 3.62
N ASN A 155 -6.00 9.64 3.98
CA ASN A 155 -5.58 9.91 5.36
C ASN A 155 -4.72 8.78 5.98
N THR A 156 -4.99 8.34 7.22
CA THR A 156 -4.10 7.50 8.04
C THR A 156 -4.72 6.14 8.28
N HIS A 157 -4.09 5.07 7.81
CA HIS A 157 -4.56 3.69 7.97
C HIS A 157 -3.43 2.68 8.19
N ASP A 158 -3.78 1.48 8.67
CA ASP A 158 -2.90 0.31 8.58
C ASP A 158 -3.57 -0.72 7.67
N VAL A 159 -2.86 -1.14 6.62
CA VAL A 159 -3.43 -1.94 5.55
C VAL A 159 -2.50 -3.11 5.23
N TYR A 160 -3.04 -4.33 5.28
CA TYR A 160 -2.40 -5.55 4.81
C TYR A 160 -3.20 -6.13 3.65
N LEU A 161 -2.54 -6.39 2.52
CA LEU A 161 -3.13 -6.95 1.31
C LEU A 161 -2.32 -8.17 0.87
N GLU A 162 -2.97 -9.33 0.81
CA GLU A 162 -2.35 -10.56 0.32
C GLU A 162 -2.14 -10.50 -1.20
N LYS A 163 -3.21 -10.22 -1.97
CA LYS A 163 -3.12 -10.13 -3.42
C LYS A 163 -4.19 -9.23 -4.04
N VAL A 164 -3.76 -8.28 -4.87
CA VAL A 164 -4.63 -7.38 -5.65
C VAL A 164 -4.35 -7.58 -7.14
N VAL A 165 -5.40 -7.84 -7.91
CA VAL A 165 -5.32 -8.22 -9.33
C VAL A 165 -6.24 -7.31 -10.15
N GLY A 166 -5.69 -6.69 -11.19
CA GLY A 166 -6.43 -5.90 -12.17
C GLY A 166 -6.81 -6.75 -13.39
N LEU A 167 -6.46 -6.26 -14.58
CA LEU A 167 -6.69 -6.98 -15.84
C LEU A 167 -6.00 -8.35 -15.81
N SER A 168 -6.48 -9.34 -16.55
CA SER A 168 -5.76 -10.63 -16.70
C SER A 168 -4.94 -10.64 -17.98
N TRP A 169 -3.82 -11.35 -18.00
CA TRP A 169 -3.00 -11.52 -19.21
C TRP A 169 -2.25 -12.85 -19.19
N THR A 170 -1.77 -13.29 -20.37
CA THR A 170 -1.26 -14.65 -20.58
C THR A 170 0.26 -14.73 -20.75
N SER A 171 0.98 -13.66 -21.12
CA SER A 171 2.45 -13.73 -21.25
C SER A 171 3.24 -12.41 -21.32
N ALA A 172 2.60 -11.25 -21.54
CA ALA A 172 3.26 -9.94 -21.59
C ALA A 172 2.57 -8.92 -20.70
N THR A 173 3.28 -7.84 -20.31
CA THR A 173 2.67 -6.67 -19.65
C THR A 173 1.45 -6.22 -20.46
N PRO A 174 0.27 -6.03 -19.84
CA PRO A 174 -0.94 -5.61 -20.55
C PRO A 174 -0.74 -4.29 -21.31
N ASP A 175 -1.53 -4.10 -22.38
CA ASP A 175 -1.68 -2.76 -22.96
C ASP A 175 -2.56 -1.89 -22.04
N TYR A 176 -1.97 -0.81 -21.54
CA TYR A 176 -2.60 0.16 -20.65
C TYR A 176 -3.09 1.42 -21.37
N SER A 177 -3.06 1.46 -22.70
CA SER A 177 -3.48 2.61 -23.51
C SER A 177 -4.91 3.08 -23.21
N SER A 178 -5.80 2.15 -22.87
CA SER A 178 -7.20 2.41 -22.53
C SER A 178 -7.51 2.31 -21.03
N TYR A 179 -6.51 2.10 -20.17
CA TYR A 179 -6.72 1.79 -18.75
C TYR A 179 -5.78 2.60 -17.85
N SER A 180 -6.34 3.41 -16.95
CA SER A 180 -5.57 4.30 -16.07
C SER A 180 -5.55 3.93 -14.59
N GLY A 181 -6.17 2.81 -14.22
CA GLY A 181 -6.36 2.44 -12.82
C GLY A 181 -5.10 1.98 -12.12
N SER A 182 -5.08 2.20 -10.81
CA SER A 182 -3.99 1.85 -9.90
C SER A 182 -4.42 0.76 -8.93
N GLY A 183 -3.54 -0.19 -8.62
CA GLY A 183 -3.88 -1.28 -7.69
C GLY A 183 -4.14 -0.76 -6.28
N VAL A 184 -3.22 0.08 -5.82
CA VAL A 184 -3.38 0.83 -4.57
C VAL A 184 -3.04 2.30 -4.82
N THR A 185 -3.92 3.20 -4.37
CA THR A 185 -3.70 4.64 -4.39
C THR A 185 -3.62 5.17 -2.96
N LEU A 186 -2.50 5.77 -2.60
CA LEU A 186 -2.35 6.63 -1.43
C LEU A 186 -2.71 8.07 -1.85
N LEU A 187 -3.91 8.53 -1.50
CA LEU A 187 -4.45 9.84 -1.88
C LEU A 187 -4.52 10.73 -0.64
N ASN A 188 -3.77 11.83 -0.60
CA ASN A 188 -3.69 12.68 0.61
C ASN A 188 -3.41 11.86 1.89
N ALA A 189 -2.66 10.76 1.75
CA ALA A 189 -2.43 9.82 2.82
C ALA A 189 -1.28 10.30 3.69
N SER A 190 -1.44 10.23 5.01
CA SER A 190 -0.35 10.58 5.91
C SER A 190 -0.15 9.50 6.96
N ASN A 191 1.11 9.20 7.29
CA ASN A 191 1.47 8.23 8.32
C ASN A 191 0.82 6.84 8.15
N THR A 192 0.45 6.46 6.93
CA THR A 192 -0.16 5.16 6.63
C THR A 192 0.89 4.07 6.59
N ASN A 193 0.56 2.89 7.14
CA ASN A 193 1.35 1.67 6.96
C ASN A 193 0.63 0.78 5.93
N LEU A 194 1.23 0.60 4.76
CA LEU A 194 0.76 -0.29 3.70
C LEU A 194 1.71 -1.47 3.57
N ASN A 195 1.21 -2.68 3.73
CA ASN A 195 1.89 -3.93 3.40
C ASN A 195 1.10 -4.64 2.30
N ALA A 196 1.58 -4.55 1.06
CA ALA A 196 0.96 -5.15 -0.11
C ALA A 196 1.85 -6.24 -0.68
N ARG A 197 1.56 -7.50 -0.36
CA ARG A 197 2.40 -8.62 -0.77
C ARG A 197 2.46 -8.74 -2.30
N TRP A 198 1.32 -8.66 -2.99
CA TRP A 198 1.27 -8.81 -4.45
C TRP A 198 0.27 -7.84 -5.08
N VAL A 199 0.72 -7.03 -6.03
CA VAL A 199 -0.13 -6.15 -6.84
C VAL A 199 0.21 -6.32 -8.31
N GLU A 200 -0.79 -6.67 -9.12
CA GLU A 200 -0.57 -6.99 -10.53
C GLU A 200 -1.71 -6.54 -11.44
N GLY A 201 -1.40 -6.18 -12.69
CA GLY A 201 -2.44 -5.91 -13.68
C GLY A 201 -3.01 -4.51 -13.73
N PHE A 202 -2.32 -3.56 -13.12
CA PHE A 202 -2.73 -2.17 -13.07
C PHE A 202 -1.83 -1.30 -13.94
N ARG A 203 -2.34 -0.14 -14.38
CA ARG A 203 -1.44 0.84 -14.98
C ARG A 203 -0.37 1.25 -13.97
N ASN A 204 -0.78 1.46 -12.73
CA ASN A 204 0.13 1.73 -11.62
C ASN A 204 -0.07 0.67 -10.52
N GLY A 205 0.98 -0.02 -10.08
CA GLY A 205 0.89 -0.93 -8.95
C GLY A 205 0.52 -0.17 -7.68
N ILE A 206 1.40 0.74 -7.27
CA ILE A 206 1.20 1.66 -6.14
C ILE A 206 1.34 3.09 -6.64
N LYS A 207 0.24 3.85 -6.58
CA LYS A 207 0.20 5.28 -6.85
C LYS A 207 0.22 6.05 -5.54
N VAL A 208 1.05 7.09 -5.45
CA VAL A 208 1.07 8.03 -4.32
C VAL A 208 0.84 9.42 -4.88
N THR A 209 -0.19 10.10 -4.37
CA THR A 209 -0.67 11.35 -4.94
C THR A 209 -1.24 12.31 -3.91
N GLY A 210 -1.27 13.59 -4.25
CA GLY A 210 -1.98 14.64 -3.53
C GLY A 210 -3.05 15.27 -4.44
N ASP A 211 -4.21 15.58 -3.86
CA ASP A 211 -5.33 16.23 -4.56
C ASP A 211 -6.02 17.27 -3.67
N GLY A 212 -6.40 18.40 -4.25
CA GLY A 212 -6.95 19.57 -3.57
C GLY A 212 -5.93 20.69 -3.42
N THR A 213 -6.22 21.71 -2.61
CA THR A 213 -5.29 22.83 -2.38
C THR A 213 -4.44 22.55 -1.16
N ALA A 214 -3.11 22.61 -1.32
CA ALA A 214 -2.15 22.37 -0.25
C ALA A 214 -2.44 21.04 0.48
N LYS A 215 -2.56 19.96 -0.29
CA LYS A 215 -2.71 18.60 0.23
C LYS A 215 -1.67 17.67 -0.38
N GLY A 216 -1.29 16.64 0.35
CA GLY A 216 -0.27 15.73 -0.14
C GLY A 216 -0.22 14.43 0.62
N SER A 217 0.55 13.50 0.05
CA SER A 217 0.82 12.21 0.65
C SER A 217 2.22 12.19 1.26
N GLN A 218 2.30 11.96 2.57
CA GLN A 218 3.56 12.08 3.31
C GLN A 218 3.75 11.12 4.48
N TYR A 219 5.00 10.81 4.80
CA TYR A 219 5.37 9.94 5.92
C TYR A 219 4.75 8.53 5.88
N ASN A 220 4.29 8.09 4.71
CA ASN A 220 3.73 6.75 4.56
C ASN A 220 4.85 5.71 4.52
N LYS A 221 4.57 4.52 5.05
CA LYS A 221 5.46 3.36 5.00
C LYS A 221 4.82 2.30 4.13
N VAL A 222 5.43 2.04 2.99
CA VAL A 222 4.96 1.10 1.97
C VAL A 222 5.95 -0.06 1.90
N GLN A 223 5.45 -1.26 2.13
CA GLN A 223 6.19 -2.50 1.96
C GLN A 223 5.47 -3.37 0.93
N PHE A 224 6.23 -4.02 0.05
CA PHE A 224 5.69 -4.96 -0.91
C PHE A 224 6.64 -6.12 -1.18
N ASN A 225 6.11 -7.25 -1.68
CA ASN A 225 6.93 -8.35 -2.18
C ASN A 225 6.99 -8.34 -3.71
N PHE A 226 5.85 -8.10 -4.38
CA PHE A 226 5.76 -8.12 -5.84
C PHE A 226 4.85 -7.02 -6.37
N LEU A 227 5.39 -6.15 -7.22
CA LEU A 227 4.64 -5.28 -8.11
C LEU A 227 4.87 -5.79 -9.54
N TYR A 228 3.94 -6.60 -10.02
CA TYR A 228 4.18 -7.45 -11.18
C TYR A 228 3.26 -7.08 -12.34
N GLN A 229 3.83 -6.95 -13.54
CA GLN A 229 3.11 -6.69 -14.78
C GLN A 229 2.13 -5.52 -14.63
N ASN A 230 2.67 -4.43 -14.08
CA ASN A 230 2.05 -3.12 -14.12
C ASN A 230 2.79 -2.27 -15.16
N ALA A 231 2.14 -1.25 -15.73
CA ALA A 231 2.86 -0.29 -16.59
C ALA A 231 3.92 0.46 -15.76
N VAL A 232 3.54 0.84 -14.54
CA VAL A 232 4.41 1.47 -13.55
C VAL A 232 4.29 0.71 -12.24
N GLY A 233 5.39 0.29 -11.65
CA GLY A 233 5.40 -0.31 -10.31
C GLY A 233 4.99 0.70 -9.24
N ILE A 234 5.84 1.70 -9.02
CA ILE A 234 5.60 2.83 -8.10
C ILE A 234 5.44 4.11 -8.91
N TYR A 235 4.33 4.80 -8.72
CA TYR A 235 4.03 6.05 -9.40
C TYR A 235 3.85 7.20 -8.41
N LEU A 236 4.70 8.23 -8.51
CA LEU A 236 4.54 9.48 -7.77
C LEU A 236 3.99 10.56 -8.71
N THR A 237 2.90 11.20 -8.30
CA THR A 237 2.26 12.28 -9.06
C THR A 237 1.52 13.23 -8.12
N THR A 238 0.94 14.30 -8.64
CA THR A 238 -0.21 14.95 -8.01
C THR A 238 -1.37 14.96 -8.98
N GLU A 239 -2.59 15.08 -8.46
CA GLU A 239 -3.78 15.29 -9.28
C GLU A 239 -3.86 16.75 -9.79
N SER A 240 -4.83 17.00 -10.67
CA SER A 240 -5.02 18.30 -11.31
C SER A 240 -5.72 19.34 -10.42
N THR A 241 -6.36 18.95 -9.32
CA THR A 241 -7.11 19.93 -8.52
C THR A 241 -6.20 20.58 -7.48
N GLY A 242 -6.21 21.92 -7.47
CA GLY A 242 -5.49 22.76 -6.52
C GLY A 242 -3.98 22.91 -6.77
N SER A 243 -3.39 23.89 -6.07
CA SER A 243 -1.96 24.22 -6.13
C SER A 243 -1.24 23.73 -4.88
N LEU A 244 0.09 23.62 -4.97
CA LEU A 244 0.97 23.26 -3.85
C LEU A 244 0.73 21.83 -3.31
N ASN A 245 0.35 20.87 -4.16
CA ASN A 245 0.28 19.48 -3.74
C ASN A 245 1.66 18.83 -3.67
N TRP A 246 1.82 17.85 -2.79
CA TRP A 246 3.10 17.20 -2.54
C TRP A 246 3.02 15.68 -2.37
N VAL A 247 4.13 15.00 -2.67
CA VAL A 247 4.35 13.60 -2.33
C VAL A 247 5.76 13.47 -1.76
N ASN A 248 5.85 13.60 -0.44
CA ASN A 248 7.12 13.82 0.24
C ASN A 248 7.33 12.86 1.40
N GLU A 249 8.59 12.51 1.66
CA GLU A 249 8.99 11.77 2.87
C GLU A 249 8.34 10.40 3.06
N ASN A 250 7.87 9.77 1.98
CA ASN A 250 7.38 8.40 2.00
C ASN A 250 8.55 7.41 2.00
N THR A 251 8.35 6.26 2.61
CA THR A 251 9.34 5.17 2.67
C THR A 251 8.79 3.95 1.96
N PHE A 252 9.50 3.46 0.95
CA PHE A 252 9.20 2.26 0.20
C PHE A 252 10.25 1.19 0.53
N THR A 253 9.81 -0.01 0.88
CA THR A 253 10.68 -1.11 1.29
C THR A 253 10.40 -2.38 0.51
N GLY A 254 11.46 -2.89 -0.10
CA GLY A 254 11.59 -4.27 -0.53
C GLY A 254 10.81 -4.63 -1.79
N GLY A 255 10.98 -5.90 -2.18
CA GLY A 255 10.21 -6.54 -3.23
C GLY A 255 10.82 -6.45 -4.62
N ARG A 256 10.20 -7.20 -5.53
CA ARG A 256 10.50 -7.21 -6.97
C ARG A 256 9.46 -6.38 -7.70
N ILE A 257 9.92 -5.50 -8.57
CA ILE A 257 9.10 -4.81 -9.57
C ILE A 257 9.48 -5.36 -10.95
N ALA A 258 8.47 -5.80 -11.71
CA ALA A 258 8.63 -6.20 -13.10
C ALA A 258 7.43 -5.73 -13.93
N GLY A 259 7.62 -5.41 -15.20
CA GLY A 259 6.63 -4.73 -16.03
C GLY A 259 7.28 -3.80 -17.05
N GLU A 260 6.69 -2.62 -17.28
CA GLU A 260 7.27 -1.63 -18.19
C GLU A 260 8.23 -0.69 -17.45
N THR A 261 7.76 0.04 -16.45
CA THR A 261 8.55 1.00 -15.66
C THR A 261 8.54 0.66 -14.18
N GLY A 262 9.70 0.66 -13.53
CA GLY A 262 9.82 0.33 -12.12
C GLY A 262 9.31 1.44 -11.19
N LEU A 263 9.99 2.58 -11.24
CA LEU A 263 9.64 3.82 -10.53
C LEU A 263 9.44 4.93 -11.54
N ARG A 264 8.29 5.60 -11.48
CA ARG A 264 8.01 6.82 -12.25
C ARG A 264 7.62 7.96 -11.33
N ALA A 265 8.12 9.15 -11.63
CA ALA A 265 7.66 10.39 -11.02
C ALA A 265 7.33 11.39 -12.12
N GLU A 266 6.11 11.91 -12.11
CA GLU A 266 5.62 12.84 -13.12
C GLU A 266 4.86 13.97 -12.46
N LYS A 267 5.23 15.21 -12.80
CA LYS A 267 4.64 16.37 -12.19
C LYS A 267 3.17 16.52 -12.58
N GLY A 268 2.28 16.69 -11.61
CA GLY A 268 0.90 17.08 -11.92
C GLY A 268 0.82 18.51 -12.47
N PRO A 269 -0.27 18.88 -13.18
CA PRO A 269 -0.37 20.16 -13.88
C PRO A 269 -0.09 21.40 -13.01
N ASN A 270 -0.54 21.37 -11.75
CA ASN A 270 -0.48 22.50 -10.82
C ASN A 270 0.55 22.32 -9.70
N GLN A 271 1.37 21.27 -9.77
CA GLN A 271 2.38 21.01 -8.77
C GLN A 271 3.56 21.97 -8.94
N THR A 272 3.96 22.61 -7.85
CA THR A 272 5.15 23.44 -7.80
C THR A 272 6.26 22.78 -6.99
N ASP A 273 5.89 22.07 -5.92
CA ASP A 273 6.85 21.39 -5.05
C ASP A 273 7.42 20.14 -5.71
N TYR A 274 8.69 19.85 -5.48
CA TYR A 274 9.34 18.63 -5.96
C TYR A 274 8.86 17.43 -5.17
N PHE A 275 8.80 16.26 -5.80
CA PHE A 275 8.69 15.00 -5.06
C PHE A 275 9.97 14.82 -4.27
N ASN A 276 9.91 15.01 -2.94
CA ASN A 276 11.12 15.16 -2.15
C ASN A 276 11.18 14.36 -0.86
N GLY A 277 12.40 14.06 -0.43
CA GLY A 277 12.65 13.33 0.81
C GLY A 277 12.13 11.89 0.82
N ASN A 278 11.65 11.33 -0.30
CA ASN A 278 11.20 9.94 -0.35
C ASN A 278 12.39 8.99 -0.30
N LYS A 279 12.20 7.84 0.35
CA LYS A 279 13.24 6.83 0.55
C LYS A 279 12.81 5.48 -0.05
N PHE A 280 13.70 4.83 -0.77
CA PHE A 280 13.47 3.55 -1.44
C PHE A 280 14.53 2.55 -1.00
N TYR A 281 14.14 1.47 -0.33
CA TYR A 281 15.07 0.50 0.27
C TYR A 281 14.92 -0.88 -0.35
N ASN A 282 16.02 -1.51 -0.78
CA ASN A 282 16.08 -2.91 -1.22
C ASN A 282 15.09 -3.28 -2.32
N ILE A 283 14.89 -2.42 -3.33
CA ILE A 283 13.96 -2.68 -4.43
C ILE A 283 14.70 -3.38 -5.58
N GLY A 284 14.17 -4.52 -6.02
CA GLY A 284 14.58 -5.20 -7.25
C GLY A 284 13.81 -4.68 -8.46
N PHE A 285 14.52 -4.03 -9.38
CA PHE A 285 14.05 -3.61 -10.70
C PHE A 285 14.44 -4.70 -11.71
N GLU A 286 13.48 -5.53 -12.11
CA GLU A 286 13.76 -6.79 -12.81
C GLU A 286 12.88 -6.97 -14.05
N SER A 287 13.49 -7.29 -15.19
CA SER A 287 12.76 -7.53 -16.45
C SER A 287 11.86 -6.33 -16.82
N LEU A 288 12.44 -5.13 -16.82
CA LEU A 288 11.77 -3.86 -17.08
C LEU A 288 12.27 -3.22 -18.37
N VAL A 289 11.40 -2.43 -19.02
CA VAL A 289 11.85 -1.50 -20.07
C VAL A 289 12.62 -0.35 -19.41
N ASN A 290 12.04 0.28 -18.39
CA ASN A 290 12.66 1.37 -17.63
C ASN A 290 12.77 0.99 -16.15
N GLY A 291 13.95 1.07 -15.55
CA GLY A 291 14.10 0.86 -14.11
C GLY A 291 13.52 2.02 -13.32
N ILE A 292 14.09 3.21 -13.51
CA ILE A 292 13.66 4.47 -12.90
C ILE A 292 13.50 5.50 -14.03
N ASP A 293 12.34 6.16 -14.12
CA ASP A 293 12.11 7.29 -15.04
C ASP A 293 11.40 8.44 -14.30
N VAL A 294 12.16 9.45 -13.88
CA VAL A 294 11.66 10.47 -12.95
C VAL A 294 11.89 11.90 -13.44
N ASP A 295 10.86 12.72 -13.30
CA ASP A 295 10.90 14.18 -13.40
C ASP A 295 10.46 14.83 -12.09
N HIS A 296 10.85 16.09 -11.90
CA HIS A 296 10.44 16.89 -10.74
C HIS A 296 10.74 16.17 -9.40
N PHE A 297 11.88 15.48 -9.36
CA PHE A 297 12.27 14.53 -8.32
C PHE A 297 13.57 14.99 -7.64
N SER A 298 13.50 15.37 -6.37
CA SER A 298 14.62 16.03 -5.69
C SER A 298 14.84 15.57 -4.25
N HIS A 299 16.09 15.49 -3.80
CA HIS A 299 16.42 15.09 -2.41
C HIS A 299 15.85 13.74 -1.99
N ASN A 300 15.71 12.79 -2.93
CA ASN A 300 15.27 11.43 -2.62
C ASN A 300 16.48 10.51 -2.43
N THR A 301 16.26 9.43 -1.69
CA THR A 301 17.32 8.46 -1.35
C THR A 301 16.93 7.06 -1.79
N ILE A 302 17.79 6.41 -2.57
CA ILE A 302 17.60 5.06 -3.10
C ILE A 302 18.73 4.18 -2.58
N ILE A 303 18.39 3.13 -1.82
CA ILE A 303 19.33 2.31 -1.05
C ILE A 303 19.22 0.86 -1.49
N ALA A 304 20.37 0.28 -1.82
CA ALA A 304 20.56 -1.05 -2.38
C ALA A 304 19.56 -1.39 -3.50
N PRO A 305 19.45 -0.54 -4.55
CA PRO A 305 18.67 -0.91 -5.72
C PRO A 305 19.36 -2.06 -6.46
N ARG A 306 18.57 -3.00 -6.99
CA ARG A 306 19.07 -4.08 -7.84
C ARG A 306 18.46 -3.94 -9.22
N PHE A 307 19.29 -3.87 -10.27
CA PHE A 307 18.83 -3.81 -11.65
C PHE A 307 19.23 -5.11 -12.37
N GLU A 308 18.25 -5.87 -12.86
CA GLU A 308 18.49 -7.12 -13.60
C GLU A 308 17.59 -7.15 -14.83
N GLN A 309 18.18 -7.39 -16.02
CA GLN A 309 17.43 -7.41 -17.29
C GLN A 309 16.59 -6.15 -17.52
N VAL A 310 17.16 -4.99 -17.20
CA VAL A 310 16.52 -3.68 -17.43
C VAL A 310 17.09 -3.05 -18.69
N GLN A 311 16.22 -2.70 -19.65
CA GLN A 311 16.66 -2.12 -20.93
C GLN A 311 17.20 -0.69 -20.77
N HIS A 312 16.53 0.13 -19.97
CA HIS A 312 16.92 1.51 -19.63
C HIS A 312 16.99 1.65 -18.11
N GLY A 313 18.19 1.81 -17.55
CA GLY A 313 18.41 1.75 -16.10
C GLY A 313 17.70 2.85 -15.31
N ILE A 314 18.25 4.06 -15.35
CA ILE A 314 17.87 5.20 -14.52
C ILE A 314 17.86 6.45 -15.38
N ASN A 315 16.68 6.96 -15.70
CA ASN A 315 16.49 8.21 -16.43
C ASN A 315 16.09 9.34 -15.47
N MET A 316 17.00 10.30 -15.29
CA MET A 316 16.79 11.51 -14.51
C MET A 316 16.52 12.69 -15.45
N LYS A 317 15.28 13.17 -15.50
CA LYS A 317 14.88 14.30 -16.37
C LYS A 317 15.45 15.65 -15.89
N SER A 318 15.26 16.70 -16.67
CA SER A 318 15.93 18.00 -16.47
C SER A 318 15.61 18.70 -15.14
N ASN A 319 14.46 18.39 -14.53
CA ASN A 319 14.01 18.95 -13.25
C ASN A 319 14.29 17.99 -12.07
N THR A 320 15.30 17.14 -12.21
CA THR A 320 15.69 16.16 -11.19
C THR A 320 17.07 16.51 -10.65
N TYR A 321 17.19 16.64 -9.33
CA TYR A 321 18.46 17.05 -8.71
C TYR A 321 18.64 16.62 -7.25
N SER A 322 19.89 16.57 -6.80
CA SER A 322 20.28 16.28 -5.40
C SER A 322 19.77 14.95 -4.85
N ASN A 323 19.69 13.92 -5.70
CA ASN A 323 19.28 12.58 -5.28
C ASN A 323 20.49 11.77 -4.78
N THR A 324 20.26 10.82 -3.88
CA THR A 324 21.32 9.97 -3.33
C THR A 324 21.04 8.50 -3.66
N PHE A 325 22.05 7.83 -4.21
CA PHE A 325 22.08 6.38 -4.38
C PHE A 325 23.11 5.79 -3.43
N ILE A 326 22.72 4.74 -2.70
CA ILE A 326 23.63 3.96 -1.86
C ILE A 326 23.53 2.51 -2.34
N SER A 327 24.60 1.92 -2.86
CA SER A 327 24.57 0.55 -3.38
C SER A 327 25.90 -0.16 -3.15
N SER A 328 25.88 -1.50 -3.09
CA SER A 328 27.12 -2.28 -3.16
C SER A 328 27.80 -2.13 -4.52
N SER A 329 27.00 -2.10 -5.59
CA SER A 329 27.46 -1.87 -6.96
C SER A 329 26.36 -1.28 -7.84
N ILE A 330 26.72 -0.44 -8.79
CA ILE A 330 25.82 0.08 -9.82
C ILE A 330 26.62 0.44 -11.08
N TYR A 331 26.08 0.20 -12.28
CA TYR A 331 26.75 0.57 -13.52
C TYR A 331 26.55 2.06 -13.83
N GLU A 332 27.62 2.76 -14.21
CA GLU A 332 27.56 4.15 -14.69
C GLU A 332 26.66 4.26 -15.92
N GLY A 333 26.77 3.31 -16.85
CA GLY A 333 25.94 3.25 -18.05
C GLY A 333 24.45 3.04 -17.76
N SER A 334 24.07 2.65 -16.54
CA SER A 334 22.66 2.61 -16.14
C SER A 334 22.05 4.01 -16.01
N PHE A 335 22.85 5.05 -15.78
CA PHE A 335 22.35 6.41 -15.65
C PHE A 335 22.16 7.09 -17.01
N VAL A 336 21.04 7.79 -17.17
CA VAL A 336 20.69 8.59 -18.33
C VAL A 336 20.12 9.91 -17.83
N GLY A 337 20.55 11.03 -18.44
CA GLY A 337 20.09 12.37 -18.07
C GLY A 337 20.12 13.30 -19.25
N GLY A 338 19.00 13.99 -19.51
CA GLY A 338 18.84 14.84 -20.70
C GLY A 338 19.05 14.10 -22.03
N GLY A 339 18.75 12.79 -22.07
CA GLY A 339 18.95 11.93 -23.25
C GLY A 339 20.39 11.43 -23.43
N VAL A 340 21.30 11.71 -22.50
CA VAL A 340 22.71 11.30 -22.56
C VAL A 340 22.96 10.14 -21.60
N ALA A 341 23.44 9.01 -22.12
CA ALA A 341 23.86 7.87 -21.30
C ALA A 341 25.12 8.21 -20.49
N GLY A 342 25.20 7.69 -19.26
CA GLY A 342 26.20 8.02 -18.24
C GLY A 342 25.91 9.30 -17.44
N ASN A 343 24.76 9.96 -17.63
CA ASN A 343 24.40 11.19 -16.92
C ASN A 343 23.43 10.90 -15.76
N ALA A 344 23.79 11.28 -14.55
CA ALA A 344 23.02 10.92 -13.34
C ALA A 344 21.98 11.97 -12.91
N GLY A 345 21.72 13.00 -13.72
CA GLY A 345 20.97 14.17 -13.28
C GLY A 345 21.82 15.08 -12.39
N LYS A 346 21.30 16.26 -12.02
CA LYS A 346 22.12 17.31 -11.39
C LYS A 346 22.41 17.00 -9.92
N TYR A 347 23.63 17.18 -9.45
CA TYR A 347 23.99 17.01 -8.03
C TYR A 347 23.63 15.66 -7.40
N THR A 348 23.40 14.63 -8.23
CA THR A 348 23.22 13.26 -7.77
C THR A 348 24.50 12.75 -7.12
N THR A 349 24.33 12.13 -5.96
CA THR A 349 25.39 11.50 -5.18
C THR A 349 25.25 9.99 -5.25
N VAL A 350 26.32 9.28 -5.60
CA VAL A 350 26.39 7.82 -5.58
C VAL A 350 27.43 7.38 -4.55
N LEU A 351 26.99 6.60 -3.56
CA LEU A 351 27.80 5.99 -2.52
C LEU A 351 27.83 4.47 -2.74
N GLY A 352 29.00 3.93 -3.10
CA GLY A 352 29.12 2.52 -3.46
C GLY A 352 30.22 2.25 -4.47
N THR A 353 30.23 1.03 -5.01
CA THR A 353 31.06 0.68 -6.18
C THR A 353 30.37 1.15 -7.45
N LEU A 354 31.06 1.94 -8.27
CA LEU A 354 30.59 2.32 -9.60
C LEU A 354 31.27 1.44 -10.64
N LEU A 355 30.48 0.67 -11.39
CA LEU A 355 30.96 -0.22 -12.44
C LEU A 355 30.94 0.53 -13.78
N THR A 356 32.03 0.49 -14.55
CA THR A 356 32.12 1.16 -15.85
C THR A 356 32.59 0.19 -16.93
N ALA A 357 32.54 0.61 -18.20
CA ALA A 357 33.00 -0.22 -19.31
C ALA A 357 34.49 -0.62 -19.19
N GLY A 358 35.30 0.19 -18.50
CA GLY A 358 36.73 -0.04 -18.28
C GLY A 358 37.07 -0.89 -17.05
N GLY A 359 36.08 -1.42 -16.32
CA GLY A 359 36.26 -2.25 -15.12
C GLY A 359 35.49 -1.74 -13.90
N MET A 360 35.90 -2.19 -12.72
CA MET A 360 35.29 -1.78 -11.45
C MET A 360 36.03 -0.57 -10.88
N MET A 361 35.32 0.52 -10.61
CA MET A 361 35.83 1.62 -9.80
C MET A 361 35.23 1.51 -8.40
N SER A 362 35.94 0.82 -7.52
CA SER A 362 35.64 0.84 -6.09
C SER A 362 36.12 2.17 -5.54
N GLY A 363 35.30 2.91 -4.81
CA GLY A 363 35.75 4.07 -4.03
C GLY A 363 34.64 5.12 -3.90
N ALA A 364 34.30 5.35 -2.63
CA ALA A 364 33.09 6.01 -2.20
C ALA A 364 33.04 7.48 -2.66
N LEU A 365 31.86 7.89 -3.13
CA LEU A 365 31.44 9.24 -3.49
C LEU A 365 31.71 9.67 -4.94
N SER A 366 30.69 9.47 -5.76
CA SER A 366 30.56 10.17 -7.04
C SER A 366 29.47 11.23 -6.99
N ILE A 367 29.87 12.49 -7.20
CA ILE A 367 28.96 13.64 -7.24
C ILE A 367 28.89 14.14 -8.67
N SER A 368 27.69 14.26 -9.21
CA SER A 368 27.49 14.89 -10.51
C SER A 368 27.42 16.42 -10.41
N ASN A 369 27.90 17.15 -11.41
CA ASN A 369 27.81 18.60 -11.47
C ASN A 369 26.41 19.10 -11.88
N GLN A 370 26.30 20.40 -12.14
CA GLN A 370 25.08 21.05 -12.65
C GLN A 370 24.60 20.56 -14.04
N GLU A 371 25.47 19.87 -14.77
CA GLU A 371 25.19 19.24 -16.07
C GLU A 371 24.87 17.75 -15.92
N GLY A 372 24.98 17.20 -14.71
CA GLY A 372 24.80 15.79 -14.40
C GLY A 372 25.98 14.87 -14.75
N LYS A 373 27.16 15.45 -15.02
CA LYS A 373 28.42 14.72 -15.22
C LYS A 373 29.11 14.44 -13.89
N PHE A 374 29.56 13.21 -13.67
CA PHE A 374 30.31 12.83 -12.47
C PHE A 374 31.66 13.57 -12.37
N LEU A 375 31.91 14.22 -11.23
CA LEU A 375 33.09 15.05 -10.97
C LEU A 375 34.19 14.31 -10.21
N SER A 376 33.83 13.45 -9.27
CA SER A 376 34.78 12.67 -8.49
C SER A 376 34.46 11.19 -8.61
N VAL A 377 35.46 10.37 -8.86
CA VAL A 377 35.39 8.94 -8.59
C VAL A 377 36.65 8.63 -7.80
N ASN A 378 36.51 8.55 -6.47
CA ASN A 378 37.60 8.05 -5.65
C ASN A 378 37.82 6.59 -6.04
N ARG A 379 39.09 6.19 -6.20
CA ARG A 379 39.44 4.81 -6.54
C ARG A 379 40.14 4.14 -5.38
N ASP A 380 39.79 2.90 -5.14
CA ASP A 380 40.54 1.95 -4.36
C ASP A 380 41.74 1.51 -5.23
N PRO A 381 42.97 1.77 -4.80
CA PRO A 381 44.16 1.43 -5.57
C PRO A 381 44.41 -0.09 -5.72
N SER A 382 43.59 -0.96 -5.13
CA SER A 382 43.85 -2.40 -5.02
C SER A 382 43.37 -3.31 -6.17
N HIS A 383 42.61 -2.82 -7.16
CA HIS A 383 42.13 -3.65 -8.28
C HIS A 383 42.93 -3.42 -9.58
N SER A 384 43.41 -4.50 -10.18
CA SER A 384 44.31 -4.54 -11.36
C SER A 384 43.77 -3.70 -12.52
N ALA A 385 44.42 -2.56 -12.76
CA ALA A 385 44.00 -1.54 -13.71
C ALA A 385 44.40 -1.88 -15.16
N ASN A 386 43.43 -1.86 -16.08
CA ASN A 386 43.71 -1.63 -17.50
C ASN A 386 43.96 -0.11 -17.70
N GLY A 387 45.03 0.24 -18.40
CA GLY A 387 45.64 1.58 -18.43
C GLY A 387 44.83 2.72 -19.05
N GLU A 388 43.58 2.52 -19.46
CA GLU A 388 42.80 3.51 -20.22
C GLU A 388 42.05 4.55 -19.36
N THR A 389 42.09 4.45 -18.02
CA THR A 389 41.30 5.35 -17.17
C THR A 389 42.06 5.95 -16.00
N LEU A 390 43.34 6.31 -16.15
CA LEU A 390 44.06 7.02 -15.09
C LEU A 390 43.33 8.31 -14.66
N GLY A 391 43.06 8.40 -13.36
CA GLY A 391 42.09 9.31 -12.78
C GLY A 391 42.40 10.79 -12.96
N LYS A 392 41.37 11.55 -13.34
CA LYS A 392 41.24 12.94 -12.89
C LYS A 392 40.76 12.92 -11.44
N ILE A 393 41.69 12.87 -10.50
CA ILE A 393 41.46 13.47 -9.19
C ILE A 393 41.29 14.96 -9.50
N LEU A 394 40.06 15.46 -9.55
CA LEU A 394 39.82 16.89 -9.57
C LEU A 394 40.24 17.41 -8.19
N SER A 395 41.48 17.93 -8.11
CA SER A 395 41.86 18.78 -7.00
C SER A 395 40.85 19.93 -6.94
N LEU A 396 40.10 20.01 -5.84
CA LEU A 396 39.13 21.08 -5.58
C LEU A 396 39.79 22.48 -5.58
N SER A 397 41.12 22.56 -5.58
CA SER A 397 41.89 23.81 -5.67
C SER A 397 41.91 24.46 -7.07
N ASN A 398 41.48 23.76 -8.13
CA ASN A 398 41.69 24.21 -9.52
C ASN A 398 40.38 24.51 -10.29
N LEU A 399 39.25 24.67 -9.60
CA LEU A 399 38.00 25.15 -10.22
C LEU A 399 38.10 26.66 -10.49
N VAL A 400 38.67 27.02 -11.64
CA VAL A 400 38.58 28.37 -12.21
C VAL A 400 37.11 28.60 -12.58
N ASN A 401 36.52 29.68 -12.05
CA ASN A 401 35.12 30.15 -12.15
C ASN A 401 34.20 29.95 -10.93
N VAL A 402 34.75 29.86 -9.71
CA VAL A 402 34.00 30.30 -8.52
C VAL A 402 34.44 31.72 -8.19
N VAL A 403 33.62 32.71 -8.56
CA VAL A 403 33.70 34.07 -8.00
C VAL A 403 33.10 34.01 -6.59
N PRO A 404 33.65 34.71 -5.58
CA PRO A 404 33.29 34.55 -4.16
C PRO A 404 31.80 34.55 -3.84
#